data_AF-A0A916I853-F1
#
_entry.id   AF-A0A916I853-F1
#
_cell.length_a   1.000
_cell.length_b   1.000
_cell.length_c   1.000
_cell.angle_alpha   90.00
_cell.angle_beta   90.00
_cell.angle_gamma   90.00
#
_symmetry.space_group_name_H-M   'P 1'
#
loop_
_entity.id
_entity.type
_entity.pdbx_description
1 polymer ?
#
loop_
_entity_poly.entity_id
_entity_poly.type
_entity_poly.pdbx_seq_one_letter_code
_entity_poly.pdbx_strand_id
1 'polypeptide(L)'
;MHQATKRDLRKHWNSLTAIERAGLFEYPGLAQLAYIPATAIDKRIVVAIKAQHSLLIRLLARRPLPARCVCDMQLDRNLRCANGRWMIQFRAGELNATTCQPASSYRMLFPEDLVLQLEEFLTVWRPMLPGRDLPELFTSLAGRPFTSNTLNHVVRKAVRDHTGHATDVRQVRVIWATEFLKKMGDFAEAAEMLGETLETVVHRYAYLRRTEPGALADKFFARHVAS
;
A
#
# COMPACT_ATOMS: atom_id res chain seq x y z
N MET A 1 -5.45 -30.67 29.69
CA MET A 1 -4.81 -30.07 28.49
C MET A 1 -5.36 -28.67 28.28
N HIS A 2 -4.61 -27.63 28.67
CA HIS A 2 -4.98 -26.23 28.43
C HIS A 2 -4.66 -25.87 26.97
N GLN A 3 -5.68 -25.85 26.10
CA GLN A 3 -5.57 -25.08 24.86
C GLN A 3 -5.69 -23.60 25.23
N ALA A 4 -4.54 -22.93 25.39
CA ALA A 4 -4.50 -21.48 25.41
C ALA A 4 -5.15 -20.98 24.12
N THR A 5 -6.32 -20.35 24.23
CA THR A 5 -6.97 -19.60 23.17
C THR A 5 -5.97 -18.55 22.70
N LYS A 6 -5.30 -18.79 21.57
CA LYS A 6 -4.48 -17.78 20.89
C LYS A 6 -5.39 -16.58 20.67
N ARG A 7 -5.22 -15.54 21.50
CA ARG A 7 -5.92 -14.26 21.38
C ARG A 7 -5.73 -13.82 19.94
N ASP A 8 -6.82 -13.71 19.18
CA ASP A 8 -6.73 -13.35 17.78
C ASP A 8 -6.31 -11.87 17.69
N LEU A 9 -5.00 -11.64 17.62
CA LEU A 9 -4.37 -10.32 17.58
C LEU A 9 -4.88 -9.48 16.40
N ARG A 10 -5.58 -10.09 15.45
CA ARG A 10 -6.23 -9.43 14.30
C ARG A 10 -7.51 -8.67 14.67
N LYS A 11 -8.12 -8.89 15.84
CA LYS A 11 -9.28 -8.08 16.30
C LYS A 11 -8.94 -6.60 16.52
N HIS A 12 -7.66 -6.26 16.62
CA HIS A 12 -7.17 -4.89 16.84
C HIS A 12 -6.47 -4.29 15.62
N TRP A 13 -6.59 -4.93 14.45
CA TRP A 13 -5.99 -4.38 13.23
C TRP A 13 -6.87 -3.29 12.66
N ASN A 14 -6.22 -2.23 12.16
CA ASN A 14 -6.91 -1.18 11.42
C ASN A 14 -7.51 -1.76 10.14
N SER A 15 -8.66 -1.25 9.69
CA SER A 15 -9.19 -1.57 8.37
C SER A 15 -8.44 -0.82 7.27
N LEU A 16 -8.55 -1.26 6.02
CA LEU A 16 -8.01 -0.51 4.88
C LEU A 16 -8.58 0.91 4.84
N THR A 17 -9.88 1.07 5.09
CA THR A 17 -10.54 2.38 5.14
C THR A 17 -9.96 3.28 6.23
N ALA A 18 -9.62 2.73 7.40
CA ALA A 18 -8.98 3.51 8.47
C ALA A 18 -7.56 3.94 8.09
N ILE A 19 -6.78 3.07 7.44
CA ILE A 19 -5.44 3.39 6.93
C ILE A 19 -5.53 4.47 5.84
N GLU A 20 -6.49 4.35 4.92
CA GLU A 20 -6.75 5.34 3.89
C GLU A 20 -7.11 6.70 4.48
N ARG A 21 -7.99 6.74 5.49
CA ARG A 21 -8.35 7.99 6.19
C ARG A 21 -7.17 8.61 6.92
N ALA A 22 -6.27 7.81 7.49
CA ALA A 22 -5.02 8.32 8.04
C ALA A 22 -4.16 9.00 6.96
N GLY A 23 -4.06 8.40 5.78
CA GLY A 23 -3.38 9.02 4.63
C GLY A 23 -4.06 10.31 4.16
N LEU A 24 -5.40 10.36 4.13
CA LEU A 24 -6.13 11.59 3.80
C LEU A 24 -5.93 12.68 4.86
N PHE A 25 -5.86 12.34 6.13
CA PHE A 25 -5.65 13.29 7.22
C PHE A 25 -4.27 13.96 7.18
N GLU A 26 -3.26 13.28 6.62
CA GLU A 26 -1.94 13.87 6.38
C GLU A 26 -1.96 14.94 5.27
N TYR A 27 -2.96 14.95 4.38
CA TYR A 27 -2.94 15.84 3.22
C TYR A 27 -3.17 17.31 3.62
N PRO A 28 -2.20 18.22 3.37
CA PRO A 28 -2.33 19.62 3.77
C PRO A 28 -3.28 20.43 2.88
N GLY A 29 -3.49 20.00 1.63
CA GLY A 29 -4.20 20.77 0.60
C GLY A 29 -3.43 22.00 0.10
N LEU A 30 -3.70 22.41 -1.14
CA LEU A 30 -3.05 23.58 -1.76
C LEU A 30 -3.39 24.89 -1.06
N ALA A 31 -4.59 25.00 -0.47
CA ALA A 31 -4.99 26.18 0.28
C ALA A 31 -4.03 26.46 1.45
N GLN A 32 -3.58 25.43 2.17
CA GLN A 32 -2.64 25.61 3.27
C GLN A 32 -1.30 26.16 2.79
N LEU A 33 -0.81 25.71 1.64
CA LEU A 33 0.43 26.19 1.05
C LEU A 33 0.36 27.68 0.66
N ALA A 34 -0.81 28.15 0.21
CA ALA A 34 -1.02 29.55 -0.17
C ALA A 34 -0.82 30.52 1.02
N TYR A 35 -1.07 30.07 2.25
CA TYR A 35 -0.85 30.86 3.47
C TYR A 35 0.59 30.80 4.00
N ILE A 36 1.48 30.02 3.38
CA ILE A 36 2.89 29.92 3.80
C ILE A 36 3.74 30.78 2.86
N PRO A 37 4.36 31.88 3.36
CA PRO A 37 5.22 32.73 2.55
C PRO A 37 6.31 31.93 1.83
N ALA A 38 6.66 32.34 0.60
CA ALA A 38 7.71 31.67 -0.18
C ALA A 38 9.07 31.66 0.55
N THR A 39 9.32 32.67 1.39
CA THR A 39 10.53 32.80 2.21
C THR A 39 10.56 31.85 3.41
N ALA A 40 9.42 31.27 3.82
CA ALA A 40 9.33 30.36 4.95
C ALA A 40 9.63 28.91 4.53
N ILE A 41 10.83 28.68 4.01
CA ILE A 41 11.28 27.42 3.37
C ILE A 41 10.99 26.21 4.26
N ASP A 42 11.37 26.24 5.55
CA ASP A 42 11.18 25.11 6.46
C ASP A 42 9.71 24.73 6.63
N LYS A 43 8.81 25.72 6.72
CA LYS A 43 7.37 25.47 6.82
C LYS A 43 6.83 24.83 5.55
N ARG A 44 7.32 25.25 4.39
CA ARG A 44 6.95 24.68 3.08
C ARG A 44 7.44 23.24 2.94
N ILE A 45 8.66 22.94 3.40
CA ILE A 45 9.20 21.58 3.44
C ILE A 45 8.30 20.68 4.31
N VAL A 46 7.90 21.14 5.49
CA VAL A 46 7.06 20.35 6.42
C VAL A 46 5.71 20.00 5.78
N VAL A 47 5.05 20.92 5.08
CA VAL A 47 3.78 20.59 4.39
C VAL A 47 3.99 19.72 3.16
N ALA A 48 5.09 19.88 2.42
CA ALA A 48 5.40 18.98 1.31
C ALA A 48 5.65 17.55 1.77
N ILE A 49 6.30 17.35 2.93
CA ILE A 49 6.49 16.03 3.55
C ILE A 49 5.14 15.41 3.91
N LYS A 50 4.21 16.19 4.44
CA LYS A 50 2.84 15.73 4.73
C LYS A 50 2.10 15.29 3.46
N ALA A 51 2.19 16.05 2.38
CA ALA A 51 1.64 15.66 1.08
C ALA A 51 2.26 14.34 0.56
N GLN A 52 3.59 14.18 0.71
CA GLN A 52 4.29 12.94 0.39
C GLN A 52 3.76 11.75 1.20
N HIS A 53 3.62 11.91 2.53
CA HIS A 53 3.11 10.87 3.40
C HIS A 53 1.67 10.47 3.04
N SER A 54 0.83 11.46 2.72
CA SER A 54 -0.54 11.22 2.26
C SER A 54 -0.56 10.33 1.02
N LEU A 55 0.18 10.70 -0.04
CA LEU A 55 0.26 9.92 -1.26
C LEU A 55 0.76 8.49 -0.99
N LEU A 56 1.82 8.36 -0.21
CA LEU A 56 2.43 7.07 0.15
C LEU A 56 1.47 6.14 0.89
N ILE A 57 0.79 6.64 1.93
CA ILE A 57 -0.12 5.83 2.75
C ILE A 57 -1.35 5.42 1.94
N ARG A 58 -1.91 6.35 1.17
CA ARG A 58 -3.06 6.08 0.32
C ARG A 58 -2.70 5.09 -0.79
N LEU A 59 -1.52 5.19 -1.38
CA LEU A 59 -1.00 4.23 -2.35
C LEU A 59 -0.93 2.83 -1.74
N LEU A 60 -0.35 2.68 -0.54
CA LEU A 60 -0.27 1.39 0.16
C LEU A 60 -1.64 0.79 0.49
N ALA A 61 -2.65 1.61 0.78
CA ALA A 61 -4.01 1.15 1.02
C ALA A 61 -4.68 0.58 -0.26
N ARG A 62 -4.25 1.02 -1.45
CA ARG A 62 -4.80 0.57 -2.75
C ARG A 62 -3.96 -0.51 -3.41
N ARG A 63 -2.64 -0.41 -3.28
CA ARG A 63 -1.63 -1.31 -3.84
C ARG A 63 -0.81 -1.85 -2.68
N PRO A 64 -0.92 -3.13 -2.33
CA PRO A 64 -0.21 -3.69 -1.18
C PRO A 64 1.26 -3.94 -1.54
N LEU A 65 2.02 -2.90 -1.89
CA LEU A 65 3.41 -3.02 -2.33
C LEU A 65 4.33 -3.45 -1.18
N PRO A 66 5.36 -4.27 -1.45
CA PRO A 66 6.40 -4.54 -0.47
C PRO A 66 7.10 -3.25 -0.05
N ALA A 67 7.55 -3.16 1.20
CA ALA A 67 8.29 -2.00 1.70
C ALA A 67 9.48 -1.62 0.81
N ARG A 68 10.25 -2.62 0.37
CA ARG A 68 11.37 -2.45 -0.56
C ARG A 68 10.94 -1.80 -1.88
N CYS A 69 9.85 -2.28 -2.50
CA CYS A 69 9.35 -1.70 -3.75
C CYS A 69 8.95 -0.23 -3.59
N VAL A 70 8.38 0.15 -2.45
CA VAL A 70 8.04 1.55 -2.18
C VAL A 70 9.30 2.40 -2.00
N CYS A 71 10.32 1.88 -1.31
CA CYS A 71 11.58 2.59 -1.10
C CYS A 71 12.38 2.75 -2.40
N ASP A 72 12.42 1.70 -3.22
CA ASP A 72 13.19 1.63 -4.47
C ASP A 72 12.39 2.20 -5.67
N MET A 73 11.18 2.75 -5.46
CA MET A 73 10.34 3.26 -6.54
C MET A 73 10.97 4.51 -7.16
N GLN A 74 11.51 4.38 -8.37
CA GLN A 74 12.11 5.49 -9.11
C GLN A 74 11.16 6.02 -10.19
N LEU A 75 11.19 7.35 -10.39
CA LEU A 75 10.55 8.04 -11.52
C LEU A 75 11.19 7.58 -12.84
N ASP A 76 10.38 7.49 -13.88
CA ASP A 76 10.75 7.08 -15.26
C ASP A 76 11.32 5.66 -15.40
N ARG A 77 11.50 4.95 -14.28
CA ARG A 77 11.93 3.55 -14.24
C ARG A 77 10.82 2.64 -13.74
N ASN A 78 10.43 2.82 -12.47
CA ASN A 78 9.42 1.97 -11.82
C ASN A 78 8.04 2.61 -11.86
N LEU A 79 7.97 3.93 -11.70
CA LEU A 79 6.76 4.70 -11.89
C LEU A 79 6.88 5.52 -13.17
N ARG A 80 6.09 5.18 -14.18
CA ARG A 80 6.17 5.82 -15.51
C ARG A 80 4.79 6.18 -16.03
N CYS A 81 4.69 7.32 -16.71
CA CYS A 81 3.52 7.68 -17.47
C CYS A 81 3.71 7.22 -18.92
N ALA A 82 2.82 6.36 -19.42
CA ALA A 82 2.80 5.91 -20.81
C ALA A 82 1.38 5.99 -21.33
N ASN A 83 1.18 6.67 -22.47
CA ASN A 83 -0.14 6.87 -23.09
C ASN A 83 -1.16 7.50 -22.12
N GLY A 84 -0.72 8.49 -21.32
CA GLY A 84 -1.57 9.16 -20.33
C GLY A 84 -1.95 8.32 -19.13
N ARG A 85 -1.33 7.15 -18.94
CA ARG A 85 -1.59 6.27 -17.78
C ARG A 85 -0.32 6.04 -16.98
N TRP A 86 -0.42 6.27 -15.69
CA TRP A 86 0.62 5.95 -14.72
C TRP A 86 0.66 4.44 -14.46
N MET A 87 1.85 3.86 -14.56
CA MET A 87 2.10 2.45 -14.33
C MET A 87 3.20 2.25 -13.29
N ILE A 88 3.00 1.27 -12.42
CA ILE A 88 4.01 0.75 -11.50
C ILE A 88 4.57 -0.54 -12.10
N GLN A 89 5.89 -0.60 -12.24
CA GLN A 89 6.58 -1.77 -12.77
C GLN A 89 7.87 -2.06 -12.00
N PHE A 90 8.03 -3.31 -11.57
CA PHE A 90 9.28 -3.83 -11.00
C PHE A 90 9.74 -5.05 -11.79
N ARG A 91 11.05 -5.14 -12.05
CA ARG A 91 11.66 -6.30 -12.70
C ARG A 91 11.85 -7.43 -11.69
N ALA A 92 11.94 -8.68 -12.15
CA ALA A 92 12.05 -9.86 -11.29
C ALA A 92 13.21 -9.78 -10.27
N GLY A 93 14.35 -9.18 -10.63
CA GLY A 93 15.49 -8.99 -9.72
C GLY A 93 15.34 -7.83 -8.70
N GLU A 94 14.31 -7.00 -8.86
CA GLU A 94 13.97 -5.91 -7.92
C GLU A 94 12.98 -6.40 -6.85
N LEU A 95 12.35 -7.55 -7.06
CA LEU A 95 11.48 -8.25 -6.11
C LEU A 95 12.30 -9.31 -5.36
N ASN A 96 11.91 -9.67 -4.14
CA ASN A 96 12.67 -10.66 -3.35
C ASN A 96 12.83 -11.99 -4.11
N ALA A 97 14.09 -12.40 -4.30
CA ALA A 97 14.50 -13.54 -5.11
C ALA A 97 13.97 -14.91 -4.62
N THR A 98 13.39 -14.99 -3.43
CA THR A 98 12.92 -16.25 -2.83
C THR A 98 11.44 -16.55 -3.07
N THR A 99 10.64 -15.61 -3.56
CA THR A 99 9.17 -15.78 -3.66
C THR A 99 8.56 -15.38 -4.99
N CYS A 100 9.34 -14.87 -5.94
CA CYS A 100 8.83 -14.46 -7.24
C CYS A 100 9.14 -15.52 -8.30
N GLN A 101 8.16 -15.79 -9.17
CA GLN A 101 8.41 -16.58 -10.38
C GLN A 101 9.56 -15.92 -11.16
N PRO A 102 10.53 -16.70 -11.68
CA PRO A 102 11.70 -16.17 -12.38
C PRO A 102 11.39 -15.45 -13.71
N ALA A 103 10.11 -15.26 -14.08
CA ALA A 103 9.69 -14.69 -15.36
C ALA A 103 8.73 -13.48 -15.28
N SER A 104 8.11 -13.16 -14.13
CA SER A 104 7.05 -12.14 -14.09
C SER A 104 7.55 -10.82 -13.50
N SER A 105 7.70 -9.81 -14.35
CA SER A 105 7.74 -8.42 -13.91
C SER A 105 6.43 -8.10 -13.19
N TYR A 106 6.48 -7.53 -11.98
CA TYR A 106 5.30 -6.96 -11.34
C TYR A 106 4.91 -5.72 -12.14
N ARG A 107 3.69 -5.70 -12.69
CA ARG A 107 3.19 -4.58 -13.49
C ARG A 107 1.73 -4.33 -13.15
N MET A 108 1.40 -3.09 -12.83
CA MET A 108 0.02 -2.68 -12.57
C MET A 108 -0.20 -1.20 -12.87
N LEU A 109 -1.47 -0.83 -13.04
CA LEU A 109 -1.86 0.58 -13.12
C LEU A 109 -1.72 1.24 -11.74
N PHE A 110 -1.20 2.46 -11.73
CA PHE A 110 -1.31 3.35 -10.58
C PHE A 110 -2.81 3.59 -10.29
N PRO A 111 -3.23 3.68 -9.02
CA PRO A 111 -4.64 3.91 -8.69
C PRO A 111 -5.16 5.21 -9.33
N GLU A 112 -6.21 5.10 -10.15
CA GLU A 112 -6.75 6.21 -10.93
C GLU A 112 -7.20 7.37 -10.05
N ASP A 113 -7.81 7.06 -8.90
CA ASP A 113 -8.27 8.03 -7.90
C ASP A 113 -7.14 8.77 -7.19
N LEU A 114 -5.89 8.34 -7.36
CA LEU A 114 -4.69 9.00 -6.84
C LEU A 114 -3.87 9.72 -7.90
N VAL A 115 -4.22 9.63 -9.19
CA VAL A 115 -3.43 10.24 -10.27
C VAL A 115 -3.30 11.75 -10.08
N LEU A 116 -4.40 12.44 -9.79
CA LEU A 116 -4.36 13.89 -9.53
C LEU A 116 -3.46 14.24 -8.35
N GLN A 117 -3.49 13.45 -7.27
CA GLN A 117 -2.61 13.66 -6.12
C GLN A 117 -1.14 13.38 -6.45
N LEU A 118 -0.86 12.36 -7.27
CA LEU A 118 0.48 12.07 -7.75
C LEU A 118 1.02 13.22 -8.59
N GLU A 119 0.25 13.71 -9.55
CA GLU A 119 0.66 14.81 -10.44
C GLU A 119 0.86 16.11 -9.66
N GLU A 120 -0.03 16.42 -8.72
CA GLU A 120 0.16 17.55 -7.80
C GLU A 120 1.40 17.36 -6.92
N PHE A 121 1.64 16.15 -6.41
CA PHE A 121 2.86 15.82 -5.68
C PHE A 121 4.12 16.09 -6.51
N LEU A 122 4.17 15.61 -7.74
CA LEU A 122 5.35 15.76 -8.60
C LEU A 122 5.59 17.23 -9.01
N THR A 123 4.53 18.00 -9.23
CA THR A 123 4.62 19.36 -9.77
C THR A 123 4.69 20.44 -8.70
N VAL A 124 4.00 20.28 -7.56
CA VAL A 124 3.88 21.31 -6.52
C VAL A 124 4.75 20.95 -5.31
N TRP A 125 4.58 19.76 -4.76
CA TRP A 125 5.13 19.42 -3.44
C TRP A 125 6.58 18.94 -3.51
N ARG A 126 6.89 18.02 -4.43
CA ARG A 126 8.21 17.41 -4.59
C ARG A 126 9.33 18.43 -4.85
N PRO A 127 9.15 19.51 -5.64
CA PRO A 127 10.19 20.53 -5.81
C PRO A 127 10.62 21.25 -4.52
N MET A 128 9.77 21.23 -3.50
CA MET A 128 10.07 21.80 -2.18
C MET A 128 10.86 20.84 -1.30
N LEU A 129 10.85 19.54 -1.60
CA LEU A 129 11.49 18.54 -0.76
C LEU A 129 13.01 18.53 -0.93
N PRO A 130 13.75 18.28 0.17
CA PRO A 130 15.12 17.82 0.10
C PRO A 130 15.21 16.54 -0.75
N GLY A 131 16.21 16.45 -1.63
CA GLY A 131 16.37 15.29 -2.51
C GLY A 131 15.43 15.26 -3.73
N ARG A 132 14.80 16.39 -4.09
CA ARG A 132 13.96 16.51 -5.31
C ARG A 132 14.65 16.07 -6.61
N ASP A 133 15.97 16.09 -6.66
CA ASP A 133 16.74 15.72 -7.85
C ASP A 133 17.11 14.22 -7.86
N LEU A 134 16.79 13.49 -6.79
CA LEU A 134 16.98 12.03 -6.72
C LEU A 134 15.96 11.31 -7.62
N PRO A 135 16.29 10.14 -8.17
CA PRO A 135 15.34 9.37 -8.97
C PRO A 135 14.22 8.77 -8.13
N GLU A 136 14.45 8.51 -6.83
CA GLU A 136 13.43 7.93 -5.95
C GLU A 136 12.24 8.87 -5.75
N LEU A 137 11.04 8.27 -5.74
CA LEU A 137 9.78 8.99 -5.58
C LEU A 137 9.64 9.62 -4.19
N PHE A 138 10.12 8.91 -3.15
CA PHE A 138 9.94 9.29 -1.76
C PHE A 138 11.29 9.55 -1.06
N THR A 139 11.44 10.75 -0.52
CA THR A 139 12.66 11.18 0.18
C THR A 139 12.38 11.61 1.61
N SER A 140 13.36 11.41 2.48
CA SER A 140 13.33 11.86 3.88
C SER A 140 13.56 13.36 3.99
N LEU A 141 13.27 13.93 5.17
CA LEU A 141 13.61 15.32 5.50
C LEU A 141 15.11 15.63 5.31
N ALA A 142 15.97 14.62 5.41
CA ALA A 142 17.42 14.74 5.17
C ALA A 142 17.80 14.67 3.68
N GLY A 143 16.83 14.60 2.76
CA GLY A 143 17.05 14.49 1.32
C GLY A 143 17.65 13.16 0.89
N ARG A 144 17.43 12.11 1.69
CA ARG A 144 17.86 10.73 1.36
C ARG A 144 16.68 9.88 0.94
N PRO A 145 16.86 8.89 0.05
CA PRO A 145 15.84 7.89 -0.24
C PRO A 145 15.29 7.24 1.02
N PHE A 146 14.02 6.85 0.99
CA PHE A 146 13.44 6.10 2.09
C PHE A 146 14.15 4.76 2.29
N THR A 147 14.32 4.38 3.56
CA THR A 147 14.65 3.01 3.95
C THR A 147 13.38 2.32 4.46
N SER A 148 13.39 1.00 4.56
CA SER A 148 12.30 0.25 5.20
C SER A 148 11.98 0.76 6.62
N ASN A 149 12.99 1.21 7.38
CA ASN A 149 12.79 1.76 8.71
C ASN A 149 12.07 3.12 8.67
N THR A 150 12.52 4.02 7.78
CA THR A 150 11.89 5.33 7.57
C THR A 150 10.44 5.17 7.12
N LEU A 151 10.22 4.30 6.14
CA LEU A 151 8.89 4.00 5.60
C LEU A 151 7.96 3.45 6.70
N ASN A 152 8.40 2.44 7.45
CA ASN A 152 7.60 1.88 8.53
C ASN A 152 7.33 2.90 9.64
N HIS A 153 8.30 3.78 9.96
CA HIS A 153 8.09 4.84 10.93
C HIS A 153 6.98 5.79 10.48
N VAL A 154 7.03 6.26 9.23
CA VAL A 154 6.03 7.17 8.64
C VAL A 154 4.64 6.53 8.72
N VAL A 155 4.48 5.31 8.20
CA VAL A 155 3.18 4.63 8.17
C VAL A 155 2.66 4.35 9.58
N ARG A 156 3.50 3.82 10.48
CA ARG A 156 3.11 3.53 11.86
C ARG A 156 2.69 4.78 12.61
N LYS A 157 3.43 5.88 12.43
CA LYS A 157 3.13 7.15 13.09
C LYS A 157 1.79 7.71 12.61
N ALA A 158 1.63 7.91 11.30
CA ALA A 158 0.42 8.49 10.73
C ALA A 158 -0.83 7.67 11.07
N VAL A 159 -0.76 6.34 10.92
CA VAL A 159 -1.90 5.47 11.26
C VAL A 159 -2.20 5.51 12.74
N ARG A 160 -1.18 5.44 13.63
CA ARG A 160 -1.39 5.51 15.08
C ARG A 160 -2.00 6.84 15.51
N ASP A 161 -1.52 7.95 14.96
CA ASP A 161 -2.00 9.28 15.34
C ASP A 161 -3.47 9.47 14.92
N HIS A 162 -3.92 8.76 13.88
CA HIS A 162 -5.32 8.76 13.43
C HIS A 162 -6.22 7.73 14.15
N THR A 163 -5.73 6.52 14.42
CA THR A 163 -6.56 5.39 14.88
C THR A 163 -6.27 4.91 16.31
N GLY A 164 -5.24 5.47 16.95
CA GLY A 164 -4.69 5.00 18.22
C GLY A 164 -3.84 3.73 18.11
N HIS A 165 -3.77 3.09 16.93
CA HIS A 165 -3.09 1.80 16.75
C HIS A 165 -2.07 1.86 15.61
N ALA A 166 -0.81 1.56 15.90
CA ALA A 166 0.23 1.54 14.89
C ALA A 166 0.03 0.38 13.90
N THR A 167 0.27 0.65 12.61
CA THR A 167 0.29 -0.36 11.54
C THR A 167 1.53 -0.15 10.69
N ASP A 168 2.30 -1.19 10.45
CA ASP A 168 3.45 -1.17 9.53
C ASP A 168 3.08 -1.65 8.12
N VAL A 169 3.98 -1.48 7.15
CA VAL A 169 3.70 -1.80 5.74
C VAL A 169 3.36 -3.28 5.53
N ARG A 170 4.02 -4.17 6.26
CA ARG A 170 3.73 -5.60 6.18
C ARG A 170 2.31 -5.88 6.68
N GLN A 171 1.91 -5.26 7.78
CA GLN A 171 0.54 -5.36 8.29
C GLN A 171 -0.48 -4.81 7.29
N VAL A 172 -0.22 -3.65 6.65
CA VAL A 172 -1.09 -3.11 5.58
C VAL A 172 -1.32 -4.15 4.50
N ARG A 173 -0.27 -4.83 4.02
CA ARG A 173 -0.39 -5.90 3.02
C ARG A 173 -1.28 -7.06 3.48
N VAL A 174 -1.13 -7.49 4.74
CA VAL A 174 -1.94 -8.60 5.27
C VAL A 174 -3.40 -8.17 5.45
N ILE A 175 -3.64 -6.94 5.93
CA ILE A 175 -4.98 -6.35 6.02
C ILE A 175 -5.61 -6.31 4.64
N TRP A 176 -4.89 -5.80 3.64
CA TRP A 176 -5.35 -5.72 2.26
C TRP A 176 -5.79 -7.08 1.72
N ALA A 177 -4.91 -8.08 1.81
CA ALA A 177 -5.21 -9.42 1.31
C ALA A 177 -6.40 -10.05 2.04
N THR A 178 -6.49 -9.84 3.35
CA THR A 178 -7.57 -10.39 4.16
C THR A 178 -8.92 -9.77 3.79
N GLU A 179 -8.99 -8.45 3.67
CA GLU A 179 -10.23 -7.75 3.29
C GLU A 179 -10.64 -8.06 1.85
N PHE A 180 -9.69 -8.04 0.92
CA PHE A 180 -9.92 -8.40 -0.47
C PHE A 180 -10.45 -9.82 -0.62
N LEU A 181 -9.80 -10.82 0.00
CA LEU A 181 -10.21 -12.22 -0.09
C LEU A 181 -11.53 -12.51 0.62
N LYS A 182 -11.85 -11.80 1.71
CA LYS A 182 -13.17 -11.90 2.35
C LYS A 182 -14.29 -11.39 1.44
N LYS A 183 -14.01 -10.35 0.64
CA LYS A 183 -15.01 -9.72 -0.23
C LYS A 183 -15.13 -10.40 -1.59
N MET A 184 -14.01 -10.65 -2.25
CA MET A 184 -13.94 -11.14 -3.63
C MET A 184 -13.72 -12.65 -3.69
N GLY A 185 -13.02 -13.23 -2.72
CA GLY A 185 -12.66 -14.64 -2.72
C GLY A 185 -11.68 -15.04 -3.84
N ASP A 186 -11.09 -14.10 -4.56
CA ASP A 186 -10.18 -14.35 -5.69
C ASP A 186 -8.72 -14.44 -5.21
N PHE A 187 -8.19 -15.66 -5.16
CA PHE A 187 -6.82 -15.91 -4.74
C PHE A 187 -5.80 -15.59 -5.83
N ALA A 188 -6.17 -15.66 -7.10
CA ALA A 188 -5.28 -15.38 -8.22
C ALA A 188 -5.01 -13.88 -8.31
N GLU A 189 -6.07 -13.06 -8.28
CA GLU A 189 -5.93 -11.60 -8.28
C GLU A 189 -5.20 -11.12 -7.02
N ALA A 190 -5.47 -11.71 -5.85
CA ALA A 190 -4.73 -11.39 -4.63
C ALA A 190 -3.22 -11.70 -4.76
N ALA A 191 -2.86 -12.82 -5.39
CA ALA A 191 -1.46 -13.19 -5.64
C ALA A 191 -0.76 -12.21 -6.59
N GLU A 192 -1.43 -11.82 -7.67
CA GLU A 192 -0.94 -10.80 -8.60
C GLU A 192 -0.72 -9.46 -7.87
N MET A 193 -1.72 -8.98 -7.14
CA MET A 193 -1.66 -7.70 -6.42
C MET A 193 -0.56 -7.66 -5.36
N LEU A 194 -0.32 -8.78 -4.66
CA LEU A 194 0.75 -8.91 -3.67
C LEU A 194 2.14 -9.13 -4.27
N GLY A 195 2.23 -9.55 -5.54
CA GLY A 195 3.46 -10.03 -6.15
C GLY A 195 3.96 -11.34 -5.53
N GLU A 196 3.05 -12.24 -5.14
CA GLU A 196 3.34 -13.54 -4.54
C GLU A 196 2.83 -14.69 -5.43
N THR A 197 3.29 -15.93 -5.21
CA THR A 197 2.73 -17.09 -5.94
C THR A 197 1.31 -17.41 -5.44
N LEU A 198 0.45 -17.92 -6.33
CA LEU A 198 -0.89 -18.40 -5.96
C LEU A 198 -0.83 -19.42 -4.80
N GLU A 199 0.13 -20.35 -4.86
CA GLU A 199 0.38 -21.32 -3.80
C GLU A 199 0.64 -20.65 -2.45
N THR A 200 1.50 -19.63 -2.42
CA THR A 200 1.81 -18.89 -1.20
C THR A 200 0.57 -18.22 -0.61
N VAL A 201 -0.24 -17.58 -1.46
CA VAL A 201 -1.48 -16.89 -1.02
C VAL A 201 -2.52 -17.90 -0.54
N VAL A 202 -2.75 -19.00 -1.28
CA VAL A 202 -3.66 -20.07 -0.85
C VAL A 202 -3.22 -20.65 0.48
N HIS A 203 -1.95 -21.05 0.61
CA HIS A 203 -1.42 -21.58 1.85
C HIS A 203 -1.61 -20.61 3.02
N ARG A 204 -1.36 -19.31 2.81
CA ARG A 204 -1.47 -18.29 3.86
C ARG A 204 -2.92 -17.96 4.23
N TYR A 205 -3.85 -17.94 3.28
CA TYR A 205 -5.19 -17.38 3.46
C TYR A 205 -6.35 -18.36 3.28
N ALA A 206 -6.11 -19.64 2.98
CA ALA A 206 -7.17 -20.65 2.82
C ALA A 206 -8.11 -20.75 4.02
N TYR A 207 -7.63 -20.44 5.24
CA TYR A 207 -8.46 -20.42 6.44
C TYR A 207 -9.63 -19.42 6.34
N LEU A 208 -9.54 -18.37 5.52
CA LEU A 208 -10.63 -17.41 5.29
C LEU A 208 -11.81 -18.03 4.53
N ARG A 209 -11.59 -19.12 3.80
CA ARG A 209 -12.62 -19.87 3.07
C ARG A 209 -13.24 -21.02 3.86
N ARG A 210 -12.86 -21.22 5.13
CA ARG A 210 -13.50 -22.20 6.02
C ARG A 210 -14.93 -21.76 6.34
N THR A 211 -15.80 -21.98 5.37
CA THR A 211 -17.23 -22.21 5.59
C THR A 211 -17.33 -23.62 6.16
N GLU A 212 -18.31 -23.91 7.03
CA GLU A 212 -18.48 -25.27 7.52
C GLU A 212 -18.54 -26.25 6.33
N PRO A 213 -17.79 -27.36 6.35
CA PRO A 213 -17.68 -28.27 5.21
C PRO A 213 -19.02 -28.70 4.61
N GLY A 214 -20.07 -28.82 5.44
CA GLY A 214 -21.44 -29.13 4.99
C GLY A 214 -22.07 -28.02 4.16
N ALA A 215 -21.91 -26.76 4.54
CA ALA A 215 -22.61 -25.63 3.90
C ALA A 215 -22.19 -25.39 2.43
N LEU A 216 -20.98 -25.78 2.04
CA LEU A 216 -20.52 -25.71 0.65
C LEU A 216 -21.05 -26.88 -0.19
N ALA A 217 -21.05 -28.09 0.37
CA ALA A 217 -21.63 -29.26 -0.26
C ALA A 217 -23.14 -29.08 -0.48
N ASP A 218 -23.85 -28.59 0.54
CA ASP A 218 -25.29 -28.33 0.48
C ASP A 218 -25.64 -27.29 -0.59
N LYS A 219 -24.85 -26.21 -0.71
CA LYS A 219 -25.00 -25.21 -1.78
C LYS A 219 -24.69 -25.76 -3.17
N PHE A 220 -23.72 -26.66 -3.28
CA PHE A 220 -23.38 -27.30 -4.54
C PHE A 220 -24.53 -28.19 -5.03
N PHE A 221 -25.08 -29.03 -4.14
CA PHE A 221 -26.23 -29.88 -4.48
C PHE A 221 -27.50 -29.07 -4.73
N ALA A 222 -27.80 -28.04 -3.93
CA ALA A 222 -28.96 -27.19 -4.15
C ALA A 222 -28.99 -26.51 -5.53
N ARG A 223 -27.82 -26.24 -6.14
CA ARG A 223 -27.73 -25.67 -7.49
C ARG A 223 -27.90 -26.69 -8.62
N HIS A 224 -27.64 -27.97 -8.37
CA HIS A 224 -27.72 -29.04 -9.37
C HIS A 224 -29.00 -29.87 -9.28
N VAL A 225 -29.72 -29.80 -8.16
CA VAL A 225 -31.03 -30.47 -7.99
C VAL A 225 -32.19 -29.56 -8.44
N ALA A 226 -31.95 -28.26 -8.62
CA ALA A 226 -32.94 -27.29 -9.08
C ALA A 226 -32.93 -27.05 -10.61
N SER A 227 -32.16 -27.84 -11.36
CA SER A 227 -32.08 -27.85 -12.83
C SER A 227 -32.57 -29.18 -13.37
#